data_AF-A0A7J0GND7-F1
#
_entry.id   AF-A0A7J0GND7-F1
#
_cell.length_a   1.000
_cell.length_b   1.000
_cell.length_c   1.000
_cell.angle_alpha   90.00
_cell.angle_beta   90.00
_cell.angle_gamma   90.00
#
_symmetry.space_group_name_H-M   'P 1'
#
loop_
_entity.id
_entity.type
_entity.pdbx_description
1 polymer ?
#
loop_
_entity_poly.entity_id
_entity_poly.type
_entity_poly.pdbx_seq_one_letter_code
_entity_poly.pdbx_strand_id
1 'polypeptide(L)'
;MAKLDNSTKLPSFVRPSAKIHPANDPEADPYSYSLEKFRLYETKARFYIIGSDRNKRFFRVLKIDRMEPSDLNISEDPVVYSPQEVKSLLQRIAEGNRATGGLTPARKVYGIAGCIKFLESYYLILVTKRRQIGCICGHAIYSIDESQLITIPHASIQTDIAHAKNELSFEVVRVDLGISGLIQVGDILMQENLQPS
;
A
#
# COMPACT_ATOMS: atom_id res chain seq x y z
N MET A 1 -68.76 30.54 -13.47
CA MET A 1 -67.55 29.71 -13.65
C MET A 1 -67.58 28.52 -12.70
N ALA A 2 -67.22 27.34 -13.23
CA ALA A 2 -66.62 26.15 -12.61
C ALA A 2 -67.33 25.37 -11.46
N LYS A 3 -67.70 24.12 -11.79
CA LYS A 3 -67.71 22.94 -10.91
C LYS A 3 -66.26 22.48 -10.65
N LEU A 4 -65.98 21.82 -9.52
CA LEU A 4 -65.09 20.66 -9.52
C LEU A 4 -65.31 19.75 -8.31
N ASP A 5 -65.70 18.51 -8.60
CA ASP A 5 -65.71 17.36 -7.70
C ASP A 5 -64.28 16.81 -7.61
N ASN A 6 -63.81 16.36 -6.44
CA ASN A 6 -62.71 15.38 -6.45
C ASN A 6 -62.78 14.38 -5.30
N SER A 7 -62.77 13.12 -5.72
CA SER A 7 -62.88 11.90 -4.93
C SER A 7 -61.49 11.40 -4.57
N THR A 8 -61.41 10.84 -3.36
CA THR A 8 -60.27 10.25 -2.68
C THR A 8 -59.60 9.13 -3.49
N LYS A 9 -58.29 9.25 -3.79
CA LYS A 9 -57.38 8.09 -3.99
C LYS A 9 -55.96 8.44 -3.54
N LEU A 10 -55.48 7.79 -2.48
CA LEU A 10 -54.05 7.74 -2.13
C LEU A 10 -53.30 6.86 -3.14
N PRO A 11 -52.11 7.25 -3.60
CA PRO A 11 -51.18 6.31 -4.20
C PRO A 11 -50.16 5.77 -3.18
N SER A 12 -49.91 4.48 -3.31
CA SER A 12 -48.95 3.64 -2.60
C SER A 12 -47.50 4.11 -2.73
N PHE A 13 -46.80 4.27 -1.61
CA PHE A 13 -45.34 4.45 -1.56
C PHE A 13 -44.62 3.15 -1.97
N VAL A 14 -44.15 3.10 -3.21
CA VAL A 14 -43.10 2.17 -3.63
C VAL A 14 -41.75 2.80 -3.24
N ARG A 15 -40.97 2.15 -2.37
CA ARG A 15 -39.57 2.53 -2.08
C ARG A 15 -38.66 1.94 -3.16
N PRO A 16 -37.87 2.72 -3.91
CA PRO A 16 -36.71 2.19 -4.59
C PRO A 16 -35.54 2.17 -3.61
N SER A 17 -34.92 1.00 -3.44
CA SER A 17 -33.62 0.85 -2.75
C SER A 17 -32.57 1.75 -3.40
N ALA A 18 -32.25 2.87 -2.76
CA ALA A 18 -31.12 3.69 -3.14
C ALA A 18 -29.84 3.07 -2.57
N LYS A 19 -29.01 2.52 -3.46
CA LYS A 19 -27.59 2.28 -3.20
C LYS A 19 -26.96 3.62 -2.84
N ILE A 20 -26.50 3.76 -1.61
CA ILE A 20 -25.82 4.97 -1.12
C ILE A 20 -24.44 5.01 -1.79
N HIS A 21 -24.34 5.76 -2.89
CA HIS A 21 -23.05 6.27 -3.36
C HIS A 21 -22.64 7.44 -2.45
N PRO A 22 -21.40 7.48 -1.93
CA PRO A 22 -20.92 8.67 -1.25
C PRO A 22 -20.74 9.78 -2.28
N ALA A 23 -21.47 10.88 -2.08
CA ALA A 23 -21.25 12.14 -2.77
C ALA A 23 -19.85 12.66 -2.38
N ASN A 24 -19.14 13.19 -3.37
CA ASN A 24 -17.82 13.79 -3.19
C ASN A 24 -17.90 14.98 -2.22
N ASP A 25 -17.05 14.99 -1.19
CA ASP A 25 -16.79 16.17 -0.36
C ASP A 25 -16.08 17.25 -1.21
N PRO A 26 -16.59 18.49 -1.26
CA PRO A 26 -16.02 19.55 -2.10
C PRO A 26 -14.87 20.36 -1.48
N GLU A 27 -14.26 19.92 -0.37
CA GLU A 27 -13.14 20.63 0.30
C GLU A 27 -11.82 19.83 0.36
N ALA A 28 -11.58 18.90 -0.58
CA ALA A 28 -10.24 18.34 -0.74
C ALA A 28 -9.33 19.35 -1.47
N ASP A 29 -8.22 19.77 -0.84
CA ASP A 29 -7.15 20.54 -1.48
C ASP A 29 -6.86 19.92 -2.87
N PRO A 30 -6.97 20.68 -3.98
CA PRO A 30 -6.77 20.17 -5.33
C PRO A 30 -5.39 19.54 -5.58
N TYR A 31 -4.44 19.76 -4.67
CA TYR A 31 -3.10 19.18 -4.69
C TYR A 31 -2.91 18.01 -3.72
N SER A 32 -3.89 17.71 -2.86
CA SER A 32 -3.85 16.58 -1.93
C SER A 32 -4.51 15.35 -2.56
N TYR A 33 -3.73 14.58 -3.31
CA TYR A 33 -4.16 13.27 -3.81
C TYR A 33 -3.77 12.17 -2.82
N SER A 34 -4.75 11.35 -2.42
CA SER A 34 -4.50 10.17 -1.60
C SER A 34 -4.12 8.99 -2.47
N LEU A 35 -3.01 8.33 -2.14
CA LEU A 35 -2.62 7.08 -2.80
C LEU A 35 -3.47 5.92 -2.26
N GLU A 36 -4.12 5.18 -3.16
CA GLU A 36 -5.05 4.10 -2.79
C GLU A 36 -4.62 2.73 -3.32
N LYS A 37 -3.84 2.70 -4.40
CA LYS A 37 -3.49 1.48 -5.12
C LYS A 37 -1.98 1.36 -5.21
N PHE A 38 -1.46 0.27 -4.66
CA PHE A 38 -0.03 0.00 -4.62
C PHE A 38 0.34 -1.26 -5.40
N ARG A 39 1.47 -1.17 -6.09
CA ARG A 39 2.09 -2.27 -6.82
C ARG A 39 3.56 -2.34 -6.49
N LEU A 40 4.00 -3.52 -6.06
CA LEU A 40 5.40 -3.83 -5.86
C LEU A 40 5.98 -4.40 -7.15
N TYR A 41 7.10 -3.85 -7.58
CA TYR A 41 7.96 -4.37 -8.62
C TYR A 41 9.34 -4.65 -8.02
N GLU A 42 10.05 -5.59 -8.62
CA GLU A 42 11.34 -6.04 -8.13
C GLU A 42 12.34 -6.15 -9.29
N THR A 43 13.56 -5.72 -9.03
CA THR A 43 14.75 -6.14 -9.79
C THR A 43 15.71 -6.83 -8.83
N LYS A 44 16.81 -7.37 -9.36
CA LYS A 44 17.89 -7.91 -8.53
C LYS A 44 18.36 -6.92 -7.45
N ALA A 45 18.48 -5.64 -7.82
CA ALA A 45 19.10 -4.62 -6.96
C ALA A 45 18.12 -3.77 -6.16
N ARG A 46 16.83 -3.68 -6.56
CA ARG A 46 15.88 -2.77 -5.91
C ARG A 46 14.45 -3.31 -5.89
N PHE A 47 13.71 -2.93 -4.85
CA PHE A 47 12.26 -2.92 -4.91
C PHE A 47 11.74 -1.53 -5.29
N TYR A 48 10.63 -1.52 -6.03
CA TYR A 48 9.91 -0.31 -6.41
C TYR A 48 8.44 -0.45 -6.01
N ILE A 49 7.94 0.43 -5.17
CA ILE A 49 6.50 0.52 -4.88
C ILE A 49 5.93 1.69 -5.67
N ILE A 50 5.01 1.37 -6.57
CA ILE A 50 4.27 2.33 -7.35
C ILE A 50 2.93 2.54 -6.66
N GLY A 51 2.75 3.72 -6.05
CA GLY A 51 1.47 4.17 -5.51
C GLY A 51 0.71 4.97 -6.54
N SER A 52 -0.61 4.84 -6.57
CA SER A 52 -1.49 5.66 -7.42
C SER A 52 -2.76 6.05 -6.69
N ASP A 53 -3.32 7.20 -7.06
CA ASP A 53 -4.63 7.63 -6.61
C ASP A 53 -5.75 6.71 -7.12
N ARG A 54 -6.97 6.91 -6.60
CA ARG A 54 -8.16 6.14 -6.99
C ARG A 54 -8.34 6.04 -8.50
N ASN A 55 -8.11 7.15 -9.20
CA ASN A 55 -8.37 7.32 -10.61
C ASN A 55 -7.16 7.01 -11.49
N LYS A 56 -6.01 6.63 -10.90
CA LYS A 56 -4.75 6.37 -11.61
C LYS A 56 -4.33 7.55 -12.48
N ARG A 57 -4.47 8.77 -11.97
CA ARG A 57 -4.02 10.02 -12.60
C ARG A 57 -2.62 10.39 -12.14
N PHE A 58 -2.32 10.17 -10.87
CA PHE A 58 -1.05 10.53 -10.24
C PHE A 58 -0.38 9.30 -9.68
N PHE A 59 0.92 9.18 -9.93
CA PHE A 59 1.73 8.06 -9.48
C PHE A 59 2.95 8.56 -8.71
N ARG A 60 3.26 7.88 -7.61
CA ARG A 60 4.46 8.09 -6.79
C ARG A 60 5.26 6.81 -6.73
N VAL A 61 6.58 6.95 -6.55
CA VAL A 61 7.52 5.83 -6.57
C VAL A 61 8.34 5.84 -5.29
N LEU A 62 8.27 4.76 -4.54
CA LEU A 62 9.18 4.47 -3.44
C LEU A 62 10.21 3.45 -3.90
N LYS A 63 11.49 3.68 -3.59
CA LYS A 63 12.62 2.83 -3.95
C LYS A 63 13.24 2.26 -2.68
N ILE A 64 13.52 0.97 -2.69
CA ILE A 64 14.20 0.27 -1.59
C ILE A 64 15.42 -0.42 -2.18
N ASP A 65 16.61 -0.12 -1.64
CA ASP A 65 17.84 -0.77 -2.07
C ASP A 65 17.92 -2.19 -1.50
N ARG A 66 18.39 -3.13 -2.33
CA ARG A 66 18.57 -4.56 -1.99
C ARG A 66 20.02 -5.00 -2.08
N MET A 67 20.93 -4.09 -2.39
CA MET A 67 22.36 -4.38 -2.55
C MET A 67 23.17 -4.06 -1.30
N GLU A 68 22.58 -3.35 -0.34
CA GLU A 68 23.21 -3.05 0.95
C GLU A 68 22.72 -4.06 2.00
N PRO A 69 23.60 -4.94 2.55
CA PRO A 69 23.19 -5.94 3.54
C PRO A 69 22.95 -5.32 4.93
N SER A 70 23.72 -4.29 5.28
CA SER A 70 23.82 -3.79 6.66
C SER A 70 22.87 -2.64 6.97
N ASP A 71 22.47 -1.88 5.94
CA ASP A 71 21.67 -0.68 6.07
C ASP A 71 20.40 -0.74 5.20
N LEU A 72 19.28 -0.35 5.80
CA LEU A 72 18.01 -0.22 5.09
C LEU A 72 17.92 1.15 4.43
N ASN A 73 18.09 1.21 3.10
CA ASN A 73 17.94 2.44 2.33
C ASN A 73 16.59 2.50 1.60
N ILE A 74 15.73 3.42 2.03
CA ILE A 74 14.41 3.68 1.45
C ILE A 74 14.37 5.15 1.03
N SER A 75 13.97 5.41 -0.21
CA SER A 75 13.85 6.78 -0.73
C SER A 75 12.59 6.95 -1.56
N GLU A 76 11.93 8.10 -1.41
CA GLU A 76 10.83 8.50 -2.27
C GLU A 76 11.37 9.26 -3.49
N ASP A 77 10.84 8.96 -4.67
CA ASP A 77 11.07 9.78 -5.85
C ASP A 77 10.23 11.06 -5.74
N PRO A 78 10.84 12.26 -5.79
CA PRO A 78 10.10 13.51 -5.65
C PRO A 78 9.13 13.76 -6.80
N VAL A 79 9.29 13.07 -7.94
CA VAL A 79 8.49 13.27 -9.14
C VAL A 79 7.11 12.64 -8.99
N VAL A 80 6.07 13.40 -9.37
CA VAL A 80 4.73 12.88 -9.59
C VAL A 80 4.61 12.49 -11.06
N TYR A 81 4.33 11.22 -11.33
CA TYR A 81 4.23 10.72 -12.69
C TYR A 81 2.78 10.65 -13.17
N SER A 82 2.57 10.93 -14.46
CA SER A 82 1.36 10.58 -15.20
C SER A 82 1.34 9.09 -15.57
N PRO A 83 0.20 8.55 -16.06
CA PRO A 83 0.10 7.14 -16.47
C PRO A 83 1.10 6.73 -17.55
N GLN A 84 1.42 7.65 -18.48
CA GLN A 84 2.36 7.36 -19.56
C GLN A 84 3.80 7.40 -19.05
N GLU A 85 4.13 8.38 -18.21
CA GLU A 85 5.49 8.52 -17.69
C GLU A 85 5.88 7.36 -16.76
N VAL A 86 4.96 6.89 -15.90
CA VAL A 86 5.23 5.73 -15.03
C VAL A 86 5.40 4.46 -15.87
N LYS A 87 4.64 4.31 -16.97
CA LYS A 87 4.81 3.18 -17.91
C LYS A 87 6.19 3.23 -18.57
N SER A 88 6.59 4.40 -19.07
CA SER A 88 7.92 4.61 -19.67
C SER A 88 9.04 4.45 -18.64
N LEU A 89 8.83 4.82 -17.38
CA LEU A 89 9.77 4.58 -16.28
C LEU A 89 9.97 3.07 -16.07
N LEU A 90 8.89 2.31 -15.89
CA LEU A 90 8.95 0.86 -15.67
C LEU A 90 9.60 0.14 -16.87
N GLN A 91 9.32 0.57 -18.10
CA GLN A 91 9.96 0.03 -19.29
C GLN A 91 11.48 0.27 -19.27
N ARG A 92 11.92 1.50 -19.00
CA ARG A 92 13.35 1.82 -18.89
C ARG A 92 14.05 1.03 -17.79
N ILE A 93 13.40 0.84 -16.64
CA ILE A 93 13.91 0.00 -15.55
C ILE A 93 14.06 -1.45 -16.02
N ALA A 94 13.03 -2.00 -16.69
CA ALA A 94 13.06 -3.37 -17.20
C ALA A 94 14.19 -3.59 -18.22
N GLU A 95 14.33 -2.67 -19.18
CA GLU A 95 15.37 -2.71 -20.20
C GLU A 95 16.78 -2.56 -19.59
N GLY A 96 16.96 -1.59 -18.68
CA GLY A 96 18.23 -1.36 -17.99
C GLY A 96 18.68 -2.52 -17.09
N ASN A 97 17.74 -3.37 -16.64
CA ASN A 97 18.03 -4.55 -15.83
C ASN A 97 17.95 -5.86 -16.62
N ARG A 98 17.82 -5.83 -17.95
CA ARG A 98 17.62 -7.04 -18.77
C ARG A 98 18.70 -8.11 -18.55
N ALA A 99 19.95 -7.69 -18.36
CA ALA A 99 21.08 -8.60 -18.11
C ALA A 99 21.02 -9.30 -16.74
N THR A 100 20.25 -8.76 -15.78
CA THR A 100 20.12 -9.27 -14.40
C THR A 100 18.74 -9.84 -14.10
N GLY A 101 17.95 -10.16 -15.13
CA GLY A 101 16.61 -10.74 -15.02
C GLY A 101 15.47 -9.76 -15.25
N GLY A 102 15.76 -8.48 -15.49
CA GLY A 102 14.79 -7.45 -15.81
C GLY A 102 13.98 -6.97 -14.60
N LEU A 103 12.78 -6.46 -14.89
CA LEU A 103 11.78 -6.06 -13.90
C LEU A 103 10.74 -7.17 -13.77
N THR A 104 10.53 -7.66 -12.56
CA THR A 104 9.53 -8.69 -12.32
C THR A 104 8.11 -8.15 -12.49
N PRO A 105 7.13 -9.03 -12.79
CA PRO A 105 5.73 -8.63 -12.84
C PRO A 105 5.23 -8.04 -11.52
N ALA A 106 4.40 -7.01 -11.64
CA ALA A 106 3.85 -6.29 -10.50
C ALA A 106 3.02 -7.20 -9.57
N ARG A 107 3.30 -7.16 -8.27
CA ARG A 107 2.44 -7.74 -7.22
C ARG A 107 1.55 -6.66 -6.63
N LYS A 108 0.26 -6.94 -6.46
CA LYS A 108 -0.66 -6.04 -5.75
C LYS A 108 -0.35 -6.11 -4.25
N VAL A 109 -0.17 -4.95 -3.64
CA VAL A 109 -0.03 -4.82 -2.18
C VAL A 109 -0.97 -3.71 -1.72
N TYR A 110 -1.27 -3.70 -0.42
CA TYR A 110 -2.10 -2.66 0.19
C TYR A 110 -1.29 -1.65 1.02
N GLY A 111 -0.02 -1.94 1.28
CA GLY A 111 0.91 -1.06 2.00
C GLY A 111 2.11 -1.82 2.54
N ILE A 112 3.04 -1.09 3.14
CA ILE A 112 4.13 -1.63 3.96
C ILE A 112 3.73 -1.40 5.42
N ALA A 113 3.59 -2.47 6.20
CA ALA A 113 3.30 -2.34 7.63
C ALA A 113 4.55 -1.94 8.44
N GLY A 114 5.74 -2.28 7.95
CA GLY A 114 7.01 -1.90 8.59
C GLY A 114 8.18 -2.69 8.02
N CYS A 115 9.35 -2.50 8.64
CA CYS A 115 10.54 -3.29 8.40
C CYS A 115 11.02 -3.91 9.70
N ILE A 116 11.58 -5.11 9.61
CA ILE A 116 12.16 -5.82 10.76
C ILE A 116 13.53 -6.33 10.37
N LYS A 117 14.50 -6.20 11.28
CA LYS A 117 15.82 -6.80 11.13
C LYS A 117 15.87 -8.08 11.96
N PHE A 118 16.09 -9.21 11.29
CA PHE A 118 16.45 -10.46 11.96
C PHE A 118 17.90 -10.79 11.61
N LEU A 119 18.71 -11.09 12.63
CA LEU A 119 20.14 -11.33 12.46
C LEU A 119 20.79 -10.17 11.68
N GLU A 120 21.29 -10.46 10.47
CA GLU A 120 21.96 -9.51 9.56
C GLU A 120 21.12 -9.17 8.33
N SER A 121 19.81 -9.45 8.32
CA SER A 121 18.95 -9.18 7.16
C SER A 121 17.73 -8.34 7.52
N TYR A 122 17.47 -7.32 6.70
CA TYR A 122 16.21 -6.59 6.76
C TYR A 122 15.13 -7.33 5.99
N TYR A 123 13.92 -7.25 6.53
CA TYR A 123 12.72 -7.81 5.94
C TYR A 123 11.64 -6.75 5.89
N LEU A 124 10.92 -6.74 4.77
CA LEU A 124 9.78 -5.85 4.54
C LEU A 124 8.50 -6.59 4.87
N ILE A 125 7.64 -6.00 5.70
CA ILE A 125 6.32 -6.53 6.04
C ILE A 125 5.30 -5.88 5.11
N LEU A 126 4.82 -6.64 4.13
CA LEU A 126 3.85 -6.19 3.14
C LEU A 126 2.44 -6.63 3.51
N VAL A 127 1.48 -5.71 3.42
CA VAL A 127 0.06 -6.05 3.55
C VAL A 127 -0.43 -6.59 2.21
N THR A 128 -0.81 -7.86 2.15
CA THR A 128 -1.25 -8.55 0.92
C THR A 128 -2.76 -8.76 0.87
N LYS A 129 -3.42 -8.83 2.03
CA LYS A 129 -4.89 -8.77 2.14
C LYS A 129 -5.32 -7.86 3.28
N ARG A 130 -6.37 -7.10 3.01
CA ARG A 130 -7.05 -6.26 3.99
C ARG A 130 -8.55 -6.37 3.80
N ARG A 131 -9.31 -6.20 4.88
CA ARG A 131 -10.77 -6.17 4.86
C ARG A 131 -11.26 -4.91 5.53
N GLN A 132 -12.25 -4.26 4.92
CA GLN A 132 -12.86 -3.09 5.54
C GLN A 132 -13.67 -3.55 6.75
N ILE A 133 -13.37 -3.00 7.92
CA ILE A 133 -14.05 -3.32 9.18
C ILE A 133 -14.95 -2.18 9.67
N GLY A 134 -14.81 -1.00 9.09
CA GLY A 134 -15.66 0.13 9.43
C GLY A 134 -15.36 1.38 8.62
N CYS A 135 -15.95 2.48 9.06
CA CYS A 135 -15.61 3.82 8.63
C CYS A 135 -15.75 4.80 9.80
N ILE A 136 -14.84 5.77 9.90
CA ILE A 136 -14.93 6.90 10.83
C ILE A 136 -14.82 8.18 10.01
N CYS A 137 -15.79 9.09 10.16
CA CYS A 137 -15.80 10.38 9.45
C CYS A 137 -15.55 10.26 7.94
N GLY A 138 -16.18 9.29 7.26
CA GLY A 138 -16.01 9.06 5.82
C GLY A 138 -14.73 8.31 5.42
N HIS A 139 -13.81 8.06 6.36
CA HIS A 139 -12.57 7.33 6.10
C HIS A 139 -12.75 5.84 6.39
N ALA A 140 -12.43 5.00 5.43
CA ALA A 140 -12.54 3.55 5.57
C ALA A 140 -11.44 3.01 6.49
N ILE A 141 -11.83 2.16 7.45
CA ILE A 141 -10.91 1.47 8.36
C ILE A 141 -10.78 0.02 7.91
N TYR A 142 -9.56 -0.46 7.84
CA TYR A 142 -9.23 -1.79 7.35
C TYR A 142 -8.50 -2.61 8.41
N SER A 143 -8.88 -3.89 8.57
CA SER A 143 -8.04 -4.90 9.22
C SER A 143 -7.02 -5.43 8.21
N ILE A 144 -5.83 -5.78 8.70
CA ILE A 144 -4.87 -6.59 7.96
C ILE A 144 -5.32 -8.04 8.11
N ASP A 145 -5.72 -8.67 7.02
CA ASP A 145 -6.11 -10.08 7.02
C ASP A 145 -4.91 -10.98 6.71
N GLU A 146 -4.00 -10.51 5.84
CA GLU A 146 -2.76 -11.22 5.53
C GLU A 146 -1.60 -10.25 5.31
N SER A 147 -0.44 -10.65 5.83
CA SER A 147 0.85 -10.00 5.60
C SER A 147 1.87 -10.99 5.05
N GLN A 148 2.77 -10.51 4.20
CA GLN A 148 3.90 -11.27 3.70
C GLN A 148 5.20 -10.60 4.13
N LEU A 149 6.14 -11.41 4.61
CA LEU A 149 7.49 -10.98 4.94
C LEU A 149 8.41 -11.31 3.75
N ILE A 150 9.13 -10.32 3.23
CA ILE A 150 10.09 -10.51 2.14
C ILE A 150 11.48 -10.00 2.53
N THR A 151 12.53 -10.75 2.20
CA THR A 151 13.91 -10.33 2.48
C THR A 151 14.32 -9.19 1.56
N ILE A 152 14.92 -8.16 2.14
CA ILE A 152 15.37 -6.97 1.40
C ILE A 152 16.69 -7.27 0.68
N PRO A 153 17.80 -7.62 1.36
CA PRO A 153 19.04 -8.01 0.70
C PRO A 153 18.81 -9.09 -0.34
N HIS A 154 19.34 -8.91 -1.55
CA HIS A 154 19.27 -9.93 -2.58
C HIS A 154 19.99 -11.20 -2.10
N ALA A 155 19.52 -12.38 -2.49
CA ALA A 155 20.08 -13.66 -2.04
C ALA A 155 21.60 -13.80 -2.30
N SER A 156 22.12 -13.13 -3.33
CA SER A 156 23.55 -13.15 -3.66
C SER A 156 24.45 -12.37 -2.71
N ILE A 157 23.89 -11.57 -1.80
CA ILE A 157 24.64 -10.80 -0.80
C ILE A 157 24.27 -11.19 0.64
N GLN A 158 23.37 -12.15 0.82
CA GLN A 158 23.06 -12.70 2.14
C GLN A 158 24.22 -13.58 2.59
N THR A 159 24.65 -13.40 3.85
CA THR A 159 25.68 -14.21 4.49
C THR A 159 25.10 -15.53 4.98
N ASP A 160 25.91 -16.59 5.03
CA ASP A 160 25.50 -17.91 5.55
C ASP A 160 25.00 -17.84 7.01
N ILE A 161 25.37 -16.79 7.75
CA ILE A 161 24.94 -16.50 9.12
C ILE A 161 23.43 -16.29 9.21
N ALA A 162 22.79 -15.70 8.18
CA ALA A 162 21.33 -15.56 8.12
C ALA A 162 20.60 -16.92 8.15
N HIS A 163 21.29 -18.01 7.77
CA HIS A 163 20.78 -19.37 7.80
C HIS A 163 21.20 -20.17 9.04
N ALA A 164 22.08 -19.63 9.89
CA ALA A 164 22.71 -20.37 10.97
C ALA A 164 22.77 -19.57 12.28
N LYS A 165 21.70 -19.64 13.09
CA LYS A 165 21.74 -19.75 14.57
C LYS A 165 20.35 -19.65 15.19
N ASN A 166 20.16 -20.39 16.29
CA ASN A 166 18.90 -20.56 17.03
C ASN A 166 18.60 -19.43 18.06
N GLU A 167 19.30 -18.29 18.01
CA GLU A 167 19.07 -17.16 18.92
C GLU A 167 18.55 -15.95 18.13
N LEU A 168 17.23 -15.77 18.13
CA LEU A 168 16.55 -14.71 17.39
C LEU A 168 16.52 -13.43 18.22
N SER A 169 17.48 -12.55 17.99
CA SER A 169 17.36 -11.13 18.36
C SER A 169 16.63 -10.40 17.24
N PHE A 170 15.58 -9.63 17.54
CA PHE A 170 14.80 -8.89 16.55
C PHE A 170 14.78 -7.40 16.86
N GLU A 171 14.91 -6.58 15.82
CA GLU A 171 14.77 -5.12 15.91
C GLU A 171 13.65 -4.66 14.98
N VAL A 172 12.61 -4.08 15.55
CA VAL A 172 11.51 -3.48 14.78
C VAL A 172 11.92 -2.08 14.35
N VAL A 173 12.08 -1.89 13.04
CA VAL A 173 12.40 -0.59 12.47
C VAL A 173 11.11 0.08 12.01
N ARG A 174 10.75 1.19 12.68
CA ARG A 174 9.65 2.05 12.22
C ARG A 174 10.13 2.83 11.01
N VAL A 175 9.56 2.53 9.85
CA VAL A 175 9.78 3.34 8.65
C VAL A 175 8.68 4.39 8.62
N ASP A 176 9.06 5.64 8.86
CA ASP A 176 8.19 6.78 8.60
C ASP A 176 8.16 6.99 7.08
N LEU A 177 7.22 6.30 6.43
CA LEU A 177 6.95 6.48 5.02
C LEU A 177 6.23 7.83 4.91
N GLY A 178 6.99 8.91 4.75
CA GLY A 178 6.56 10.32 4.63
C GLY A 178 5.59 10.63 3.47
N ILE A 179 4.85 9.63 3.02
CA ILE A 179 3.69 9.75 2.17
C ILE A 179 2.51 9.96 3.13
N SER A 180 2.09 11.21 3.25
CA SER A 180 0.96 11.73 4.04
C SER A 180 -0.40 11.04 3.81
N GLY A 181 -0.46 10.00 2.99
CA GLY A 181 -1.66 9.19 2.77
C GLY A 181 -1.41 7.68 2.72
N LEU A 182 -0.21 7.17 3.03
CA LEU A 182 -0.01 5.72 2.93
C LEU A 182 -0.53 4.99 4.15
N ILE A 183 -0.29 5.45 5.37
CA ILE A 183 -0.89 4.85 6.56
C ILE A 183 -0.87 5.87 7.70
N GLN A 184 -2.03 6.45 8.04
CA GLN A 184 -2.24 6.87 9.41
C GLN A 184 -2.38 5.57 10.20
N VAL A 185 -1.23 5.00 10.59
CA VAL A 185 -1.13 3.88 11.52
C VAL A 185 -1.52 4.44 12.89
N GLY A 186 -2.77 4.87 13.03
CA GLY A 186 -3.37 5.10 14.33
C GLY A 186 -3.40 3.75 15.01
N ASP A 187 -2.41 3.53 15.87
CA ASP A 187 -2.35 2.48 16.88
C ASP A 187 -2.53 1.05 16.34
N ILE A 188 -1.51 0.54 15.65
CA ILE A 188 -1.29 -0.92 15.67
C ILE A 188 -0.80 -1.26 17.08
N LEU A 189 -1.76 -1.59 17.95
CA LEU A 189 -1.55 -2.35 19.16
C LEU A 189 -0.96 -3.71 18.74
N MET A 190 0.37 -3.83 18.72
CA MET A 190 1.02 -5.14 18.75
C MET A 190 0.71 -5.72 20.13
N GLN A 191 -0.40 -6.44 20.27
CA GLN A 191 -0.63 -7.25 21.46
C GLN A 191 0.31 -8.45 21.38
N GLU A 192 1.33 -8.35 22.22
CA GLU A 192 2.24 -9.40 22.68
C GLU A 192 1.54 -10.76 22.82
N ASN A 193 2.08 -11.78 22.15
CA ASN A 193 1.93 -13.17 22.57
C ASN A 193 3.22 -13.92 22.24
N LEU A 194 4.29 -13.53 22.94
CA LEU A 194 5.41 -14.42 23.23
C LEU A 194 5.22 -14.91 24.67
N GLN A 195 4.48 -16.01 24.83
CA GLN A 195 4.58 -16.84 26.03
C GLN A 195 5.59 -17.94 25.72
N PRO A 196 6.74 -18.03 26.41
CA PRO A 196 7.62 -19.19 26.30
C PRO A 196 7.01 -20.36 27.08
N SER A 197 6.99 -21.55 26.45
CA SER A 197 6.74 -22.85 27.08
C SER A 197 7.95 -23.34 27.88
#